data_AF-A0A520A184-F1
#
_entry.id   AF-A0A520A184-F1
#
_cell.length_a   1.000
_cell.length_b   1.000
_cell.length_c   1.000
_cell.angle_alpha   90.00
_cell.angle_beta   90.00
_cell.angle_gamma   90.00
#
_symmetry.space_group_name_H-M   'P 1'
#
loop_
_entity.id
_entity.type
_entity.pdbx_description
1 polymer ?
#
loop_
_entity_poly.entity_id
_entity_poly.type
_entity_poly.pdbx_seq_one_letter_code
_entity_poly.pdbx_strand_id
1 'polypeptide(L)'
;MTVSIWRYSHLALALISSLFVFILAVTGVILAFDAVNEKVPSYSVSNFNDLNLSQVVPDLRKVYPEITELTVDHNQFVSIDAFDQNGDAVKAYIDPTNGKILGKVKTKSQFIQWTTALHRSLYLKETG
;
A
#
# COMPACT_ATOMS: atom_id res chain seq x y z
N MET A 1 40.24 3.86 36.04
CA MET A 1 39.99 2.84 34.97
C MET A 1 38.53 2.75 34.56
N THR A 2 37.56 2.98 35.46
CA THR A 2 36.10 2.91 35.18
C THR A 2 35.58 3.98 34.20
N VAL A 3 36.10 5.21 34.24
CA VAL A 3 35.72 6.31 33.32
C VAL A 3 36.05 5.97 31.86
N SER A 4 37.13 5.23 31.62
CA SER A 4 37.55 4.80 30.28
C SER A 4 36.55 3.82 29.68
N ILE A 5 36.13 2.82 30.48
CA ILE A 5 35.13 1.81 30.06
C ILE A 5 33.81 2.49 29.71
N TRP A 6 33.33 3.41 30.56
CA TRP A 6 32.09 4.13 30.30
C TRP A 6 32.12 4.93 28.99
N ARG A 7 33.24 5.61 28.70
CA ARG A 7 33.40 6.38 27.46
C ARG A 7 33.34 5.49 26.22
N TYR A 8 34.02 4.35 26.23
CA TYR A 8 34.00 3.42 25.10
C TYR A 8 32.66 2.71 24.94
N SER A 9 32.03 2.31 26.04
CA SER A 9 30.67 1.73 26.00
C SER A 9 29.65 2.72 25.48
N HIS A 10 29.70 3.99 25.92
CA HIS A 10 28.82 5.03 25.41
C HIS A 10 29.07 5.31 23.93
N LEU A 11 30.34 5.41 23.50
CA LEU A 11 30.68 5.59 22.09
C LEU A 11 30.18 4.42 21.23
N ALA A 12 30.38 3.18 21.67
CA ALA A 12 29.91 2.00 20.96
C ALA A 12 28.39 1.99 20.84
N LEU A 13 27.67 2.28 21.93
CA LEU A 13 26.21 2.35 21.92
C LEU A 13 25.72 3.49 21.01
N ALA A 14 26.34 4.66 21.10
CA ALA A 14 25.98 5.81 20.26
C ALA A 14 26.17 5.50 18.77
N LEU A 15 27.29 4.87 18.39
CA LEU A 15 27.54 4.49 17.01
C LEU A 15 26.50 3.47 16.51
N ILE A 16 26.23 2.42 17.29
CA ILE A 16 25.23 1.42 16.93
C ILE A 16 23.85 2.08 16.82
N SER A 17 23.39 2.80 17.84
CA SER A 17 22.08 3.46 17.83
C SER A 17 21.94 4.46 16.68
N SER A 18 22.98 5.25 16.39
CA SER A 18 22.96 6.22 15.30
C SER A 18 22.80 5.53 13.94
N LEU A 19 23.42 4.36 13.74
CA LEU A 19 23.28 3.58 12.51
C LEU A 19 21.84 3.09 12.32
N PHE A 20 21.20 2.59 13.38
CA PHE A 20 19.79 2.17 13.33
C PHE A 20 18.87 3.34 12.97
N VAL A 21 19.03 4.49 13.63
CA VAL A 21 18.23 5.70 13.35
C VAL A 21 18.47 6.18 11.92
N PHE A 22 19.71 6.14 11.44
CA PHE A 22 20.04 6.52 10.07
C PHE A 22 19.35 5.63 9.03
N ILE A 23 19.37 4.31 9.22
CA ILE A 23 18.67 3.37 8.33
C ILE A 23 17.16 3.64 8.34
N LEU A 24 16.56 3.80 9.53
CA LEU A 24 15.13 4.10 9.67
C LEU A 24 14.75 5.44 9.02
N ALA A 25 15.60 6.46 9.14
CA ALA A 25 15.36 7.76 8.52
C ALA A 25 15.37 7.67 6.98
N VAL A 26 16.40 7.05 6.40
CA VAL A 26 16.53 6.90 4.94
C VAL A 26 15.38 6.08 4.36
N THR A 27 15.10 4.93 4.97
CA THR A 27 14.00 4.06 4.53
C THR A 27 12.63 4.71 4.73
N GLY A 28 12.45 5.48 5.81
CA GLY A 28 11.23 6.23 6.07
C GLY A 28 10.93 7.30 5.01
N VAL A 29 11.97 8.01 4.52
CA VAL A 29 11.82 8.97 3.41
C VAL A 29 11.35 8.26 2.14
N ILE A 30 11.95 7.12 1.78
CA ILE A 30 11.56 6.34 0.60
C ILE A 30 10.10 5.91 0.68
N LEU A 31 9.67 5.38 1.83
CA LEU A 31 8.29 4.93 2.04
C LEU A 31 7.30 6.10 2.08
N ALA A 32 7.69 7.26 2.60
CA ALA A 32 6.85 8.46 2.57
C ALA A 32 6.55 8.91 1.13
N PHE A 33 7.56 8.91 0.26
CA PHE A 33 7.34 9.21 -1.17
C PHE A 33 6.41 8.19 -1.85
N ASP A 34 6.57 6.90 -1.54
CA ASP A 34 5.68 5.85 -2.06
C ASP A 34 4.23 6.02 -1.58
N ALA A 35 4.03 6.32 -0.29
CA ALA A 35 2.72 6.58 0.29
C ALA A 35 2.04 7.83 -0.30
N VAL A 36 2.81 8.90 -0.55
CA VAL A 36 2.29 10.10 -1.23
C VAL A 36 1.87 9.75 -2.65
N ASN A 37 2.72 9.06 -3.41
CA ASN A 37 2.42 8.68 -4.79
C ASN A 37 1.19 7.75 -4.91
N GLU A 38 0.90 6.95 -3.90
CA GLU A 38 -0.30 6.11 -3.86
C GLU A 38 -1.58 6.91 -3.59
N LYS A 39 -1.49 8.04 -2.88
CA LYS A 39 -2.61 8.95 -2.60
C LYS A 39 -2.82 10.03 -3.66
N VAL A 40 -1.82 10.30 -4.51
CA VAL A 40 -1.89 11.31 -5.57
C VAL A 40 -3.01 11.05 -6.59
N PRO A 41 -3.27 9.81 -7.07
CA PRO A 41 -4.37 9.57 -7.97
C PRO A 41 -5.71 9.78 -7.27
N SER A 42 -6.53 10.71 -7.74
CA SER A 42 -7.89 10.94 -7.22
C SER A 42 -8.88 9.92 -7.80
N TYR A 43 -8.68 8.63 -7.49
CA TYR A 43 -9.65 7.58 -7.86
C TYR A 43 -10.86 7.50 -6.91
N SER A 44 -10.94 8.41 -5.93
CA SER A 44 -12.08 8.51 -5.04
C SER A 44 -13.28 9.11 -5.78
N VAL A 45 -14.45 8.53 -5.55
CA VAL A 45 -15.70 9.04 -6.11
C VAL A 45 -16.39 9.89 -5.05
N SER A 46 -16.72 11.13 -5.40
CA SER A 46 -17.27 12.14 -4.47
C SER A 46 -18.56 11.72 -3.77
N ASN A 47 -19.30 10.77 -4.34
CA ASN A 47 -20.61 10.32 -3.86
C ASN A 47 -20.57 8.94 -3.18
N PHE A 48 -19.39 8.45 -2.77
CA PHE A 48 -19.25 7.09 -2.23
C PHE A 48 -20.19 6.77 -1.06
N ASN A 49 -20.44 7.74 -0.18
CA ASN A 49 -21.30 7.55 1.01
C ASN A 49 -22.79 7.36 0.67
N ASP A 50 -23.22 7.76 -0.53
CA ASP A 50 -24.61 7.63 -0.98
C ASP A 50 -24.84 6.36 -1.81
N LEU A 51 -23.78 5.58 -2.08
CA LEU A 51 -23.85 4.38 -2.90
C LEU A 51 -24.15 3.13 -2.07
N ASN A 52 -25.20 2.42 -2.46
CA ASN A 52 -25.52 1.11 -1.89
C ASN A 52 -24.97 -0.01 -2.78
N LEU A 53 -24.38 -1.04 -2.18
CA LEU A 53 -23.89 -2.22 -2.89
C LEU A 53 -24.98 -2.88 -3.75
N SER A 54 -26.22 -2.86 -3.28
CA SER A 54 -27.38 -3.39 -4.01
C SER A 54 -27.69 -2.66 -5.32
N GLN A 55 -27.29 -1.40 -5.46
CA GLN A 55 -27.44 -0.60 -6.68
C GLN A 55 -26.21 -0.76 -7.58
N VAL A 56 -25.02 -0.80 -6.99
CA VAL A 56 -23.74 -0.86 -7.70
C VAL A 56 -23.47 -2.22 -8.35
N VAL A 57 -23.69 -3.33 -7.62
CA VAL A 57 -23.34 -4.68 -8.13
C VAL A 57 -24.11 -5.08 -9.38
N PRO A 58 -25.44 -4.84 -9.51
CA PRO A 58 -26.17 -5.15 -10.73
C PRO A 58 -25.66 -4.39 -11.95
N ASP A 59 -25.26 -3.12 -11.79
CA ASP A 59 -24.74 -2.31 -12.88
C ASP A 59 -23.33 -2.72 -13.28
N LEU A 60 -22.47 -3.06 -12.31
CA LEU A 60 -21.15 -3.62 -12.58
C LEU A 60 -21.22 -4.98 -13.28
N ARG A 61 -22.19 -5.83 -12.92
CA ARG A 61 -22.37 -7.15 -13.55
C ARG A 61 -22.74 -7.10 -15.04
N LYS A 62 -23.28 -5.97 -15.52
CA LYS A 62 -23.54 -5.76 -16.97
C LYS A 62 -22.25 -5.59 -17.75
N VAL A 63 -21.22 -5.01 -17.12
CA VAL A 63 -19.91 -4.73 -17.72
C VAL A 63 -18.94 -5.90 -17.47
N TYR A 64 -18.97 -6.44 -16.25
CA TYR A 64 -18.14 -7.53 -15.77
C TYR A 64 -19.02 -8.71 -15.35
N PRO A 65 -19.27 -9.69 -16.25
CA PRO A 65 -20.22 -10.78 -16.00
C PRO A 65 -19.91 -11.59 -14.74
N GLU A 66 -18.62 -11.74 -14.41
CA GLU A 66 -18.15 -12.52 -13.27
C GLU A 66 -17.23 -11.68 -12.38
N ILE A 67 -17.75 -11.26 -11.23
CA ILE A 67 -17.02 -10.48 -10.24
C ILE A 67 -16.60 -11.43 -9.10
N THR A 68 -15.30 -11.58 -8.90
CA THR A 68 -14.72 -12.45 -7.87
C THR A 68 -14.56 -11.69 -6.56
N GLU A 69 -14.00 -10.47 -6.63
CA GLU A 69 -13.71 -9.65 -5.47
C GLU A 69 -14.01 -8.17 -5.78
N LEU A 70 -14.62 -7.48 -4.81
CA LEU A 70 -14.80 -6.04 -4.82
C LEU A 70 -14.29 -5.49 -3.50
N THR A 71 -13.24 -4.68 -3.54
CA THR A 71 -12.54 -4.20 -2.35
C THR A 71 -12.54 -2.69 -2.33
N VAL A 72 -12.74 -2.12 -1.15
CA VAL A 72 -12.67 -0.68 -0.91
C VAL A 72 -11.44 -0.42 -0.05
N ASP A 73 -10.49 0.35 -0.57
CA ASP A 73 -9.29 0.72 0.19
C ASP A 73 -9.57 1.91 1.14
N HIS A 74 -8.67 2.16 2.08
CA HIS A 74 -8.72 3.26 3.05
C HIS A 74 -8.82 4.65 2.39
N ASN A 75 -8.37 4.76 1.14
CA ASN A 75 -8.49 5.97 0.33
C ASN A 75 -9.85 6.09 -0.39
N GLN A 76 -10.81 5.22 -0.08
CA GLN A 76 -12.12 5.11 -0.74
C GLN A 76 -12.02 4.78 -2.25
N PHE A 77 -10.95 4.09 -2.64
CA PHE A 77 -10.80 3.59 -3.99
C PHE A 77 -11.46 2.22 -4.08
N VAL A 78 -12.34 2.06 -5.07
CA VAL A 78 -13.00 0.79 -5.34
C VAL A 78 -12.17 0.03 -6.36
N SER A 79 -11.61 -1.11 -5.97
CA SER A 79 -10.93 -2.02 -6.86
C SER A 79 -11.77 -3.26 -7.12
N ILE A 80 -11.73 -3.74 -8.36
CA ILE A 80 -12.42 -4.96 -8.79
C ILE A 80 -11.40 -6.02 -9.23
N ASP A 81 -11.70 -7.28 -8.92
CA ASP A 81 -11.11 -8.47 -9.52
C ASP A 81 -12.24 -9.27 -10.18
N ALA A 82 -12.30 -9.22 -11.51
CA ALA A 82 -13.40 -9.76 -12.30
C ALA A 82 -12.95 -10.24 -13.68
N PHE A 83 -13.77 -11.05 -14.33
CA PHE A 83 -13.62 -11.37 -15.75
C PHE A 83 -14.49 -10.45 -16.60
N ASP A 84 -13.93 -9.93 -17.69
CA ASP A 84 -14.69 -9.16 -18.67
C ASP A 84 -15.54 -10.07 -19.58
N GLN A 85 -16.24 -9.48 -20.54
CA GLN A 85 -17.09 -10.21 -21.49
C GLN A 85 -16.30 -11.17 -22.42
N ASN A 86 -14.99 -10.98 -22.55
CA ASN A 86 -14.11 -11.84 -23.34
C ASN A 86 -13.49 -12.96 -22.49
N GLY A 87 -13.74 -12.97 -21.18
CA GLY A 87 -13.14 -13.91 -20.24
C GLY A 87 -11.73 -13.50 -19.80
N ASP A 88 -11.31 -12.26 -20.07
CA ASP A 88 -10.03 -11.75 -19.63
C ASP A 88 -10.10 -11.27 -18.18
N ALA A 89 -9.10 -11.62 -17.37
CA ALA A 89 -9.00 -11.19 -15.98
C ALA A 89 -8.66 -9.69 -15.90
N VAL A 90 -9.51 -8.91 -15.23
CA VAL A 90 -9.38 -7.48 -15.03
C VAL A 90 -9.21 -7.17 -13.55
N LYS A 91 -8.04 -6.63 -13.21
CA LYS A 91 -7.75 -6.09 -11.87
C LYS A 91 -7.45 -4.60 -11.94
N ALA A 92 -8.43 -3.78 -11.57
CA ALA A 92 -8.40 -2.33 -11.78
C ALA A 92 -9.17 -1.56 -10.71
N TYR A 93 -8.81 -0.28 -10.53
CA TYR A 93 -9.65 0.69 -9.85
C TYR A 93 -10.76 1.12 -10.80
N ILE A 94 -11.99 1.08 -10.31
CA ILE A 94 -13.19 1.39 -11.09
C ILE A 94 -14.04 2.43 -10.39
N ASP A 95 -14.85 3.13 -11.18
CA ASP A 95 -15.94 3.93 -10.66
C ASP A 95 -17.15 3.01 -10.39
N PRO A 96 -17.62 2.88 -9.13
CA PRO A 96 -18.75 2.02 -8.77
C PRO A 96 -20.07 2.44 -9.43
N THR A 97 -20.21 3.67 -9.93
CA THR A 97 -21.47 4.13 -10.54
C THR A 97 -21.66 3.70 -11.98
N ASN A 98 -20.57 3.52 -12.73
CA ASN A 98 -20.61 3.28 -14.17
C ASN A 98 -19.68 2.13 -14.64
N GLY A 99 -18.87 1.56 -13.74
CA GLY A 99 -17.94 0.48 -14.05
C GLY A 99 -16.74 0.91 -14.90
N LYS A 100 -16.50 2.21 -15.07
CA LYS A 100 -15.37 2.71 -15.86
C LYS A 100 -14.07 2.47 -15.11
N ILE A 101 -13.08 1.96 -15.82
CA ILE A 101 -11.71 1.81 -15.31
C ILE A 101 -11.10 3.19 -15.10
N LEU A 102 -10.79 3.51 -13.84
CA LEU A 102 -10.09 4.74 -13.44
C LEU A 102 -8.57 4.57 -13.52
N GLY A 103 -8.09 3.36 -13.24
CA GLY A 103 -6.67 3.03 -13.34
C GLY A 103 -6.40 1.55 -13.05
N LYS A 104 -5.20 1.08 -13.36
CA LYS A 104 -4.79 -0.29 -13.00
C LYS A 104 -4.35 -0.33 -11.53
N VAL A 105 -4.69 -1.41 -10.82
CA VAL A 105 -4.13 -1.67 -9.50
C VAL A 105 -2.63 -1.90 -9.67
N LYS A 106 -1.81 -0.97 -9.20
CA LYS A 106 -0.35 -1.12 -9.26
C LYS A 106 0.09 -1.95 -8.07
N THR A 107 0.64 -3.13 -8.33
CA THR A 107 1.36 -3.88 -7.30
C THR A 107 2.61 -3.11 -6.88
N LYS A 108 2.90 -3.08 -5.58
CA LYS A 108 4.12 -2.43 -5.05
C LYS A 108 5.35 -3.11 -5.66
N SER A 109 6.32 -2.31 -6.11
CA SER A 109 7.58 -2.83 -6.63
C SER A 109 8.31 -3.67 -5.57
N GLN A 110 9.03 -4.70 -6.01
CA GLN A 110 9.85 -5.54 -5.14
C GLN A 110 10.83 -4.71 -4.30
N PHE A 111 11.33 -3.61 -4.84
CA PHE A 111 12.19 -2.67 -4.11
C PHE A 111 11.48 -2.00 -2.93
N ILE A 112 10.22 -1.58 -3.12
CA ILE A 112 9.43 -0.98 -2.04
C ILE A 112 9.11 -2.03 -0.99
N GLN A 113 8.71 -3.24 -1.38
CA GLN A 113 8.46 -4.33 -0.45
C GLN A 113 9.71 -4.67 0.38
N TRP A 114 10.87 -4.72 -0.27
CA TRP A 114 12.17 -4.89 0.39
C TRP A 114 12.46 -3.75 1.38
N THR A 115 12.25 -2.49 0.95
CA THR A 115 12.45 -1.31 1.80
C THR A 115 11.51 -1.31 3.00
N THR A 116 10.25 -1.72 2.82
CA THR A 116 9.25 -1.86 3.89
C THR A 116 9.68 -2.90 4.91
N ALA A 117 10.16 -4.07 4.46
CA ALA A 117 10.66 -5.10 5.35
C ALA A 117 11.89 -4.63 6.14
N LEU A 118 12.84 -3.95 5.47
CA LEU A 118 14.00 -3.35 6.12
C LEU A 118 13.59 -2.30 7.17
N HIS A 119 12.67 -1.39 6.84
CA HIS A 119 12.21 -0.34 7.75
C HIS A 119 11.48 -0.90 8.97
N ARG A 120 10.62 -1.90 8.77
CA ARG A 120 9.72 -2.41 9.80
C ARG A 120 10.41 -3.35 10.78
N SER A 121 11.27 -4.22 10.27
CA SER A 121 11.87 -5.29 11.09
C SER A 121 13.37 -5.43 10.93
N LEU A 122 14.03 -4.65 10.05
CA LEU A 122 15.44 -4.79 9.68
C LEU A 122 15.82 -6.22 9.26
N TYR A 123 14.83 -7.00 8.79
CA TYR A 123 14.95 -8.45 8.57
C TYR A 123 15.29 -9.27 9.83
N LEU A 124 15.22 -8.69 11.02
CA LEU A 124 15.58 -9.34 12.28
C LEU A 124 14.49 -10.27 12.83
N LYS A 125 13.24 -10.20 12.31
CA LYS A 125 12.27 -11.32 12.29
C LYS A 125 10.93 -10.98 11.59
N GLU A 126 10.30 -11.99 11.00
CA GLU A 126 8.87 -12.27 11.21
C GLU A 126 8.78 -12.99 12.57
N THR A 127 8.37 -12.30 13.63
CA THR A 127 7.77 -13.03 14.74
C THR A 127 6.42 -13.47 14.21
N GLY A 128 6.33 -14.73 13.77
CA GLY A 128 5.16 -15.29 13.10
C GLY A 128 3.85 -15.12 13.85
#